data_AF-A0A7K5E4N8-F1
#
_entry.id   AF-A0A7K5E4N8-F1
#
_cell.length_a   1.000
_cell.length_b   1.000
_cell.length_c   1.000
_cell.angle_alpha   90.00
_cell.angle_beta   90.00
_cell.angle_gamma   90.00
#
_symmetry.space_group_name_H-M   'P 1'
#
loop_
_entity.id
_entity.type
_entity.pdbx_description
1 polymer ?
#
loop_
_entity_poly.entity_id
_entity_poly.type
_entity_poly.pdbx_seq_one_letter_code
_entity_poly.pdbx_strand_id
1 'polypeptide(L)'
;AVLGCAVLVPAVPGQDCPSPCSCRTPGPWGTAVDCSSRGLRSLPALPRHTRSLLLHNNSLASIPAGALDSLGRLQELQLWDNPWHCDCHILYLQRWLRDFSAPALARLRCASPAHLSMKPLGQLTGSDLGTCARLLPTTCLQFFWRDLLLIAGVLIALFLVVWALKFSKKLVCQLTLAGWRRRRNIPKT
;
A
#
# COMPACT_ATOMS: atom_id res chain seq x y z
N ALA A 1 7.83 57.95 -2.28
CA ALA A 1 8.11 56.94 -3.33
C ALA A 1 9.31 56.15 -2.85
N VAL A 2 9.19 54.89 -2.46
CA VAL A 2 8.85 53.74 -3.30
C VAL A 2 7.95 52.78 -2.52
N LEU A 3 6.69 52.64 -2.93
CA LEU A 3 5.81 51.54 -2.51
C LEU A 3 6.19 50.34 -3.38
N GLY A 4 7.02 49.44 -2.84
CA GLY A 4 7.34 48.17 -3.50
C GLY A 4 6.15 47.22 -3.38
N CYS A 5 5.43 47.00 -4.48
CA CYS A 5 4.46 45.92 -4.58
C CYS A 5 5.19 44.58 -4.36
N ALA A 6 4.96 43.94 -3.21
CA ALA A 6 5.27 42.54 -3.02
C ALA A 6 4.35 41.75 -3.96
N VAL A 7 4.87 41.39 -5.13
CA VAL A 7 4.22 40.42 -6.01
C VAL A 7 4.20 39.11 -5.23
N LEU A 8 3.01 38.70 -4.78
CA LEU A 8 2.74 37.31 -4.40
C LEU A 8 2.96 36.48 -5.67
N VAL A 9 4.18 35.96 -5.84
CA VAL A 9 4.46 34.98 -6.89
C VAL A 9 3.68 33.73 -6.51
N PRO A 10 2.68 33.31 -7.30
CA PRO A 10 2.04 32.03 -7.08
C PRO A 10 3.12 30.95 -7.25
N ALA A 11 3.22 30.04 -6.26
CA ALA A 11 4.12 28.90 -6.35
C ALA A 11 3.84 28.14 -7.66
N VAL A 12 4.80 28.16 -8.58
CA VAL A 12 4.70 27.47 -9.86
C VAL A 12 4.87 25.97 -9.60
N PRO A 13 3.89 25.11 -9.90
CA PRO A 13 4.07 23.66 -9.85
C PRO A 13 4.86 23.26 -11.09
N GLY A 14 6.19 23.25 -10.99
CA GLY A 14 7.08 23.01 -12.13
C GLY A 14 8.58 23.10 -11.86
N GLN A 15 9.02 23.09 -10.60
CA GLN A 15 10.45 23.14 -10.21
C GLN A 15 10.75 22.15 -9.05
N ASP A 16 10.22 20.93 -9.15
CA ASP A 16 10.21 19.95 -8.06
C ASP A 16 11.53 19.16 -7.92
N CYS A 17 12.69 19.80 -8.07
CA CYS A 17 13.95 19.13 -7.77
C CYS A 17 14.25 19.24 -6.27
N PRO A 18 14.45 18.12 -5.55
CA PRO A 18 14.80 18.19 -4.14
C PRO A 18 16.13 18.93 -3.95
N SER A 19 16.18 19.87 -3.00
CA SER A 19 17.36 20.71 -2.73
C SER A 19 18.70 19.97 -2.52
N PRO A 20 18.77 18.74 -1.96
CA PRO A 20 20.04 18.03 -1.89
C PRO A 20 20.49 17.42 -3.23
N CYS A 21 19.65 17.43 -4.27
CA CYS A 21 19.90 16.71 -5.51
C CYS A 21 20.04 17.65 -6.71
N SER A 22 20.70 17.13 -7.74
CA SER A 22 20.85 17.80 -9.03
C SER A 22 19.94 17.14 -10.06
N CYS A 23 18.97 17.88 -10.58
CA CYS A 23 18.09 17.38 -11.64
C CYS A 23 18.56 17.91 -13.00
N ARG A 24 18.72 17.01 -13.98
CA ARG A 24 18.93 17.41 -15.37
C ARG A 24 17.57 17.55 -16.05
N THR A 25 17.42 18.65 -16.80
CA THR A 25 16.18 19.06 -17.46
C THR A 25 15.59 17.94 -18.34
N PRO A 26 14.24 17.91 -18.52
CA PRO A 26 13.57 16.93 -19.36
C PRO A 26 13.90 17.15 -20.84
N GLY A 27 15.00 16.54 -21.31
CA GLY A 27 15.22 16.28 -22.72
C GLY A 27 14.37 15.10 -23.21
N PRO A 28 14.52 14.64 -24.47
CA PRO A 28 13.82 13.46 -24.99
C PRO A 28 14.01 12.19 -24.13
N TRP A 29 15.08 12.17 -23.32
CA TRP A 29 15.48 11.10 -22.41
C TRP A 29 14.82 11.15 -21.01
N GLY A 30 14.00 12.17 -20.69
CA GLY A 30 13.30 12.31 -19.42
C GLY A 30 14.13 12.94 -18.30
N THR A 31 13.56 13.06 -17.09
CA THR A 31 14.24 13.73 -15.95
C THR A 31 15.20 12.77 -15.25
N ALA A 32 16.48 13.10 -15.23
CA ALA A 32 17.48 12.41 -14.42
C ALA A 32 17.71 13.18 -13.12
N VAL A 33 17.57 12.48 -11.98
CA VAL A 33 17.71 13.04 -10.63
C VAL A 33 18.93 12.41 -9.98
N ASP A 34 19.97 13.21 -9.76
CA ASP A 34 21.21 12.78 -9.14
C ASP A 34 21.29 13.27 -7.69
N CYS A 35 21.13 12.33 -6.77
CA CYS A 35 21.24 12.52 -5.33
C CYS A 35 22.46 11.77 -4.75
N SER A 36 23.41 11.37 -5.58
CA SER A 36 24.56 10.56 -5.16
C SER A 36 25.55 11.34 -4.30
N SER A 37 26.19 10.66 -3.34
CA SER A 37 27.24 11.27 -2.49
C SER A 37 26.78 12.50 -1.70
N ARG A 38 25.51 12.54 -1.27
CA ARG A 38 24.91 13.68 -0.55
C ARG A 38 24.72 13.45 0.95
N GLY A 39 25.13 12.29 1.47
CA GLY A 39 24.96 11.93 2.88
C GLY A 39 23.51 11.74 3.30
N LEU A 40 22.62 11.39 2.36
CA LEU A 40 21.19 11.24 2.63
C LEU A 40 20.94 10.08 3.58
N ARG A 41 20.17 10.33 4.65
CA ARG A 41 19.70 9.31 5.60
C ARG A 41 18.27 8.86 5.32
N SER A 42 17.51 9.66 4.58
CA SER A 42 16.14 9.39 4.14
C SER A 42 15.96 9.83 2.70
N LEU A 43 14.95 9.25 2.05
CA LEU A 43 14.61 9.56 0.67
C LEU A 43 13.94 10.95 0.59
N PRO A 44 14.41 11.89 -0.25
CA PRO A 44 13.76 13.18 -0.45
C PRO A 44 12.47 13.03 -1.29
N ALA A 45 11.66 14.10 -1.37
CA ALA A 45 10.51 14.13 -2.28
C ALA A 45 11.01 14.12 -3.74
N LEU A 46 10.58 13.12 -4.52
CA LEU A 46 11.03 12.91 -5.89
C LEU A 46 9.97 13.34 -6.91
N PRO A 47 10.38 13.94 -8.05
CA PRO A 47 9.46 14.22 -9.15
C PRO A 47 8.87 12.94 -9.74
N ARG A 48 7.55 12.92 -10.01
CA ARG A 48 6.84 11.76 -10.60
C ARG A 48 7.34 11.35 -11.99
N HIS A 49 7.97 12.27 -12.71
CA HIS A 49 8.47 12.04 -14.08
C HIS A 49 9.95 11.66 -14.14
N THR A 50 10.53 11.26 -13.00
CA THR A 50 11.91 10.76 -12.92
C THR A 50 12.08 9.49 -13.75
N ARG A 51 13.09 9.46 -14.63
CA ARG A 51 13.48 8.28 -15.42
C ARG A 51 14.77 7.62 -14.92
N SER A 52 15.72 8.42 -14.43
CA SER A 52 16.95 7.92 -13.81
C SER A 52 17.11 8.53 -12.44
N LEU A 53 17.34 7.70 -11.42
CA LEU A 53 17.49 8.10 -10.03
C LEU A 53 18.78 7.53 -9.44
N LEU A 54 19.71 8.42 -9.11
CA LEU A 54 21.01 8.07 -8.53
C LEU A 54 21.01 8.37 -7.03
N LEU A 55 21.08 7.34 -6.20
CA LEU A 55 21.07 7.44 -4.73
C LEU A 55 22.26 6.71 -4.09
N HIS A 56 23.23 6.28 -4.89
CA HIS A 56 24.42 5.58 -4.40
C HIS A 56 25.32 6.48 -3.56
N ASN A 57 26.21 5.87 -2.75
CA ASN A 57 27.12 6.57 -1.84
C ASN A 57 26.39 7.49 -0.85
N ASN A 58 25.32 7.01 -0.24
CA ASN A 58 24.58 7.75 0.79
C ASN A 58 24.57 6.95 2.10
N SER A 59 23.78 7.42 3.07
CA SER A 59 23.60 6.79 4.38
C SER A 59 22.18 6.25 4.56
N LEU A 60 21.56 5.78 3.47
CA LEU A 60 20.22 5.21 3.50
C LEU A 60 20.26 3.84 4.17
N ALA A 61 19.47 3.67 5.23
CA ALA A 61 19.29 2.39 5.89
C ALA A 61 18.13 1.58 5.31
N SER A 62 17.10 2.24 4.82
CA SER A 62 15.91 1.62 4.22
C SER A 62 15.22 2.61 3.28
N ILE A 63 14.30 2.11 2.45
CA ILE A 63 13.39 2.94 1.65
C ILE A 63 11.97 2.75 2.20
N PRO A 64 11.24 3.84 2.53
CA PRO A 64 9.87 3.73 3.02
C PRO A 64 8.97 3.01 2.03
N ALA A 65 8.05 2.19 2.55
CA ALA A 65 7.08 1.50 1.73
C ALA A 65 6.25 2.48 0.90
N GLY A 66 6.09 2.19 -0.39
CA GLY A 66 5.35 3.02 -1.33
C GLY A 66 6.11 4.22 -1.90
N ALA A 67 7.32 4.51 -1.42
CA ALA A 67 8.06 5.70 -1.84
C ALA A 67 8.44 5.69 -3.34
N LEU A 68 8.67 4.52 -3.92
CA LEU A 68 9.03 4.36 -5.33
C LEU A 68 7.82 4.07 -6.23
N ASP A 69 6.66 3.75 -5.66
CA ASP A 69 5.48 3.30 -6.41
C ASP A 69 4.91 4.41 -7.32
N SER A 70 5.10 5.67 -6.92
CA SER A 70 4.67 6.83 -7.73
C SER A 70 5.56 7.12 -8.94
N LEU A 71 6.74 6.48 -9.04
CA LEU A 71 7.74 6.71 -10.09
C LEU A 71 7.53 5.75 -11.27
N GLY A 72 6.32 5.73 -11.86
CA GLY A 72 5.97 4.79 -12.93
C GLY A 72 6.74 4.94 -14.26
N ARG A 73 7.60 5.97 -14.39
CA ARG A 73 8.47 6.18 -15.56
C ARG A 73 9.94 5.87 -15.29
N LEU A 74 10.26 5.38 -14.10
CA LEU A 74 11.64 5.05 -13.71
C LEU A 74 12.17 3.91 -14.57
N GLN A 75 13.39 4.06 -15.06
CA GLN A 75 14.09 3.10 -15.92
C GLN A 75 15.43 2.69 -15.31
N GLU A 76 16.05 3.59 -14.56
CA GLU A 76 17.33 3.36 -13.89
C GLU A 76 17.24 3.78 -12.42
N LEU A 77 17.72 2.90 -11.54
CA LEU A 77 17.82 3.15 -10.11
C LEU A 77 19.16 2.63 -9.60
N GLN A 78 19.93 3.51 -8.96
CA GLN A 78 21.21 3.15 -8.37
C GLN A 78 21.19 3.37 -6.86
N LEU A 79 21.40 2.28 -6.10
CA LEU A 79 21.26 2.22 -4.64
C LEU A 79 22.48 1.60 -3.94
N TRP A 80 23.52 1.26 -4.70
CA TRP A 80 24.74 0.66 -4.16
C TRP A 80 25.46 1.61 -3.18
N ASP A 81 26.33 1.06 -2.34
CA ASP A 81 27.07 1.81 -1.31
C ASP A 81 26.17 2.67 -0.41
N ASN A 82 25.17 2.00 0.16
CA ASN A 82 24.35 2.50 1.25
C ASN A 82 24.32 1.46 2.38
N PRO A 83 24.30 1.88 3.66
CA PRO A 83 24.35 0.98 4.80
C PRO A 83 22.97 0.34 5.08
N TRP A 84 22.50 -0.52 4.18
CA TRP A 84 21.18 -1.15 4.27
C TRP A 84 20.98 -1.91 5.59
N HIS A 85 19.94 -1.54 6.33
CA HIS A 85 19.48 -2.22 7.53
C HIS A 85 18.44 -3.27 7.14
N CYS A 86 18.82 -4.53 7.23
CA CYS A 86 18.04 -5.67 6.80
C CYS A 86 17.16 -6.21 7.92
N ASP A 87 16.13 -5.43 8.25
CA ASP A 87 15.03 -5.82 9.13
C ASP A 87 13.72 -5.93 8.33
N CYS A 88 12.57 -5.92 9.01
CA CYS A 88 11.30 -5.98 8.31
C CYS A 88 11.04 -4.84 7.31
N HIS A 89 11.61 -3.66 7.52
CA HIS A 89 11.37 -2.50 6.67
C HIS A 89 12.08 -2.62 5.31
N ILE A 90 13.13 -3.45 5.19
CA ILE A 90 13.83 -3.68 3.91
C ILE A 90 12.98 -4.47 2.90
N LEU A 91 11.93 -5.14 3.38
CA LEU A 91 11.11 -6.06 2.60
C LEU A 91 10.43 -5.38 1.41
N TYR A 92 9.99 -4.13 1.58
CA TYR A 92 9.44 -3.35 0.47
C TYR A 92 10.47 -3.19 -0.64
N LEU A 93 11.66 -2.69 -0.31
CA LEU A 93 12.72 -2.45 -1.28
C LEU A 93 13.16 -3.75 -1.97
N GLN A 94 13.31 -4.84 -1.22
CA GLN A 94 13.67 -6.15 -1.75
C GLN A 94 12.66 -6.64 -2.80
N ARG A 95 11.36 -6.53 -2.50
CA ARG A 95 10.28 -6.94 -3.43
C ARG A 95 10.20 -6.03 -4.63
N TRP A 96 10.21 -4.72 -4.40
CA TRP A 96 10.13 -3.72 -5.46
C TRP A 96 11.29 -3.90 -6.46
N LEU A 97 12.52 -4.11 -5.97
CA LEU A 97 13.68 -4.36 -6.84
C LEU A 97 13.66 -5.71 -7.54
N ARG A 98 13.02 -6.73 -6.95
CA ARG A 98 12.85 -8.04 -7.60
C ARG A 98 12.02 -7.90 -8.87
N ASP A 99 11.00 -7.04 -8.84
CA ASP A 99 10.12 -6.78 -9.98
C ASP A 99 10.72 -5.74 -10.94
N PHE A 100 11.44 -4.75 -10.42
CA PHE A 100 12.03 -3.68 -11.22
C PHE A 100 13.32 -4.12 -11.95
N SER A 101 14.29 -4.69 -11.24
CA SER A 101 15.57 -5.10 -11.85
C SER A 101 16.37 -6.07 -10.96
N ALA A 102 16.38 -7.36 -11.32
CA ALA A 102 17.18 -8.38 -10.66
C ALA A 102 18.69 -8.05 -10.56
N PRO A 103 19.34 -7.43 -11.58
CA PRO A 103 20.73 -7.02 -11.47
C PRO A 103 20.99 -5.95 -10.39
N ALA A 104 20.10 -4.97 -10.23
CA ALA A 104 20.27 -3.97 -9.18
C ALA A 104 20.09 -4.58 -7.79
N LEU A 105 19.12 -5.49 -7.63
CA LEU A 105 18.91 -6.23 -6.39
C LEU A 105 20.17 -7.04 -5.99
N ALA A 106 20.81 -7.70 -6.96
CA ALA A 106 21.99 -8.52 -6.72
C ALA A 106 23.20 -7.73 -6.21
N ARG A 107 23.26 -6.41 -6.49
CA ARG A 107 24.34 -5.53 -6.03
C ARG A 107 24.21 -5.08 -4.58
N LEU A 108 23.02 -5.18 -3.99
CA LEU A 108 22.78 -4.66 -2.64
C LEU A 108 23.10 -5.71 -1.58
N ARG A 109 23.81 -5.28 -0.54
CA ARG A 109 24.19 -6.09 0.63
C ARG A 109 23.73 -5.40 1.90
N CYS A 110 23.39 -6.20 2.90
CA CYS A 110 23.09 -5.72 4.24
C CYS A 110 24.37 -5.19 4.92
N ALA A 111 24.27 -4.04 5.57
CA ALA A 111 25.30 -3.55 6.47
C ALA A 111 24.97 -3.87 7.94
N SER A 112 23.68 -3.94 8.26
CA SER A 112 23.18 -4.27 9.60
C SER A 112 21.88 -5.06 9.48
N PRO A 113 21.44 -5.77 10.54
CA PRO A 113 22.17 -6.08 11.77
C PRO A 113 23.42 -6.95 11.52
N ALA A 114 24.33 -7.03 12.50
CA ALA A 114 25.65 -7.66 12.33
C ALA A 114 25.59 -9.11 11.80
N HIS A 115 24.58 -9.88 12.21
CA HIS A 115 24.39 -11.27 11.78
C HIS A 115 23.96 -11.42 10.31
N LEU A 116 23.48 -10.34 9.68
CA LEU A 116 23.14 -10.30 8.25
C LEU A 116 24.17 -9.51 7.44
N SER A 117 25.21 -8.96 8.07
CA SER A 117 26.20 -8.15 7.36
C SER A 117 26.78 -8.89 6.15
N MET A 118 26.94 -8.15 5.04
CA MET A 118 27.40 -8.63 3.73
C MET A 118 26.46 -9.61 3.00
N LYS A 119 25.36 -10.05 3.64
CA LYS A 119 24.37 -10.91 2.99
C LYS A 119 23.67 -10.15 1.86
N PRO A 120 23.54 -10.73 0.65
CA PRO A 120 22.83 -10.09 -0.45
C PRO A 120 21.35 -9.90 -0.14
N LEU A 121 20.80 -8.72 -0.46
CA LEU A 121 19.38 -8.42 -0.24
C LEU A 121 18.47 -9.42 -0.95
N GLY A 122 18.83 -9.84 -2.17
CA GLY A 122 18.04 -10.81 -2.94
C GLY A 122 17.91 -12.21 -2.30
N GLN A 123 18.80 -12.54 -1.36
CA GLN A 123 18.87 -13.86 -0.70
C GLN A 123 18.26 -13.86 0.72
N LEU A 124 17.70 -12.73 1.18
CA LEU A 124 17.03 -12.68 2.48
C LEU A 124 15.74 -13.50 2.45
N THR A 125 15.59 -14.33 3.47
CA THR A 125 14.42 -15.20 3.68
C THR A 125 13.52 -14.64 4.80
N GLY A 126 12.28 -15.13 4.90
CA GLY A 126 11.35 -14.69 5.95
C GLY A 126 11.87 -14.93 7.37
N SER A 127 12.70 -15.96 7.59
CA SER A 127 13.35 -16.21 8.88
C SER A 127 14.46 -15.22 9.21
N ASP A 128 15.12 -14.63 8.21
CA ASP A 128 16.17 -13.63 8.42
C ASP A 128 15.60 -12.28 8.89
N LEU A 129 14.38 -11.94 8.44
CA LEU A 129 13.76 -10.62 8.65
C LEU A 129 12.93 -10.53 9.94
N GLY A 130 13.01 -11.55 10.80
CA GLY A 130 12.27 -11.63 12.06
C GLY A 130 10.75 -11.71 11.88
N THR A 131 9.99 -11.38 12.94
CA THR A 131 8.53 -11.30 12.89
C THR A 131 8.09 -10.01 12.20
N CYS A 132 8.09 -10.02 10.86
CA CYS A 132 7.35 -9.05 10.08
C CYS A 132 5.85 -9.18 10.35
N ALA A 133 5.35 -8.46 11.34
CA ALA A 133 3.92 -8.31 11.57
C ALA A 133 3.30 -7.55 10.38
N ARG A 134 2.86 -8.30 9.36
CA ARG A 134 1.93 -7.87 8.30
C ARG A 134 2.16 -6.46 7.74
N LEU A 135 3.38 -6.13 7.32
CA LEU A 135 3.58 -5.13 6.24
C LEU A 135 3.40 -5.74 4.84
N LEU A 136 3.06 -7.04 4.75
CA LEU A 136 2.38 -7.51 3.55
C LEU A 136 1.01 -6.83 3.50
N PRO A 137 0.61 -6.21 2.36
CA PRO A 137 -0.79 -5.91 2.15
C PRO A 137 -1.58 -7.20 2.43
N THR A 138 -2.70 -7.09 3.15
CA THR A 138 -3.60 -8.22 3.42
C THR A 138 -3.68 -9.05 2.15
N THR A 139 -3.22 -10.30 2.20
CA THR A 139 -3.18 -11.15 1.02
C THR A 139 -4.56 -11.06 0.35
N CYS A 140 -4.63 -10.90 -0.98
CA CYS A 140 -5.92 -10.82 -1.67
C CYS A 140 -6.89 -11.91 -1.20
N LEU A 141 -6.35 -13.11 -0.95
CA LEU A 141 -7.07 -14.24 -0.37
C LEU A 141 -7.74 -13.91 0.98
N GLN A 142 -7.06 -13.26 1.93
CA GLN A 142 -7.63 -12.87 3.23
C GLN A 142 -8.73 -11.80 3.09
N PHE A 143 -8.60 -10.89 2.12
CA PHE A 143 -9.66 -9.92 1.80
C PHE A 143 -10.89 -10.65 1.24
N PHE A 144 -10.69 -11.52 0.24
CA PHE A 144 -11.75 -12.35 -0.34
C PHE A 144 -12.49 -13.21 0.68
N TRP A 145 -11.79 -13.88 1.61
CA TRP A 145 -12.45 -14.70 2.64
C TRP A 145 -13.23 -13.86 3.66
N ARG A 146 -12.72 -12.68 4.03
CA ARG A 146 -13.48 -11.77 4.91
C ARG A 146 -14.75 -11.27 4.24
N ASP A 147 -14.66 -10.84 2.99
CA ASP A 147 -15.83 -10.38 2.25
C ASP A 147 -16.82 -11.52 2.02
N LEU A 148 -16.35 -12.73 1.72
CA LEU A 148 -17.20 -13.91 1.55
C LEU A 148 -17.96 -14.27 2.83
N LEU A 149 -17.29 -14.19 3.99
CA LEU A 149 -17.94 -14.42 5.29
C LEU A 149 -18.99 -13.35 5.60
N LEU A 150 -18.70 -12.08 5.27
CA LEU A 150 -19.67 -10.98 5.43
C LEU A 150 -20.88 -11.17 4.51
N ILE A 151 -20.66 -11.52 3.25
CA ILE A 151 -21.72 -11.80 2.27
C ILE A 151 -22.57 -12.99 2.73
N ALA A 152 -21.93 -14.09 3.16
CA ALA A 152 -22.64 -15.25 3.67
C ALA A 152 -23.50 -14.91 4.90
N GLY A 153 -22.98 -14.12 5.83
CA GLY A 153 -23.73 -13.65 7.00
C GLY A 153 -24.97 -12.83 6.63
N VAL A 154 -24.85 -11.90 5.67
CA VAL A 154 -25.98 -11.10 5.17
C VAL A 154 -27.04 -11.99 4.52
N LEU A 155 -26.64 -12.97 3.69
CA LEU A 155 -27.57 -13.89 3.03
C LEU A 155 -28.33 -14.77 4.04
N ILE A 156 -27.65 -15.27 5.07
CA ILE A 156 -28.27 -16.06 6.14
C ILE A 156 -29.29 -15.20 6.90
N ALA A 157 -28.93 -13.96 7.26
CA ALA A 157 -29.83 -13.05 7.97
C ALA A 157 -31.09 -12.75 7.14
N LEU A 158 -30.95 -12.47 5.83
CA LEU A 158 -32.09 -12.26 4.94
C LEU A 158 -32.98 -13.48 4.83
N PHE A 159 -32.40 -14.67 4.73
CA PHE A 159 -33.16 -15.93 4.71
C PHE A 159 -33.98 -16.11 6.00
N LEU A 160 -33.37 -15.88 7.16
CA LEU A 160 -34.05 -15.97 8.46
C LEU A 160 -35.21 -14.96 8.57
N VAL A 161 -35.02 -13.73 8.08
CA VAL A 161 -36.08 -12.72 8.05
C VAL A 161 -37.23 -13.16 7.15
N VAL A 162 -36.96 -13.63 5.93
CA VAL A 162 -38.00 -14.13 5.01
C VAL A 162 -38.73 -15.32 5.62
N TRP A 163 -38.00 -16.24 6.26
CA TRP A 163 -38.56 -17.38 6.94
C TRP A 163 -39.46 -16.97 8.10
N ALA A 164 -39.02 -16.03 8.95
CA ALA A 164 -39.80 -15.47 10.04
C ALA A 164 -41.07 -14.76 9.54
N LEU A 165 -40.99 -14.00 8.44
CA LEU A 165 -42.15 -13.34 7.82
C LEU A 165 -43.13 -14.35 7.21
N LYS A 166 -42.65 -15.44 6.60
CA LYS A 166 -43.52 -16.53 6.13
C LYS A 166 -44.18 -17.25 7.29
N PHE A 167 -43.42 -17.52 8.35
CA PHE A 167 -43.94 -18.18 9.55
C PHE A 167 -44.98 -17.31 10.26
N SER A 168 -44.73 -16.01 10.41
CA SER A 168 -45.69 -15.08 11.02
C SER A 168 -46.98 -14.99 10.21
N LYS A 169 -46.91 -14.87 8.87
CA LYS A 169 -48.10 -14.94 8.00
C LYS A 169 -48.87 -16.25 8.14
N LYS A 170 -48.16 -17.39 8.22
CA LYS A 170 -48.78 -18.71 8.42
C LYS A 170 -49.50 -18.78 9.77
N LEU A 171 -48.87 -18.28 10.84
CA LEU A 171 -49.45 -18.26 12.19
C LEU A 171 -50.70 -17.38 12.25
N VAL A 172 -50.65 -16.17 11.68
CA VAL A 172 -51.80 -15.26 11.61
C VAL A 172 -52.95 -15.91 10.83
N CYS A 173 -52.69 -16.55 9.69
CA CYS A 173 -53.70 -17.26 8.92
C CYS A 173 -54.38 -18.38 9.73
N GLN A 174 -53.60 -19.15 10.50
CA GLN A 174 -54.17 -20.21 11.35
C GLN A 174 -55.01 -19.65 12.50
N LEU A 175 -54.56 -18.57 13.15
CA LEU A 175 -55.31 -17.91 14.22
C LEU A 175 -56.60 -17.26 13.72
N THR A 176 -56.58 -16.60 12.56
CA THR A 176 -57.78 -16.01 11.95
C THR A 176 -58.78 -17.10 11.54
N LEU A 177 -58.34 -18.19 10.92
CA LEU A 177 -59.20 -19.34 10.58
C LEU A 177 -59.78 -20.03 11.81
N ALA A 178 -58.97 -20.22 12.86
CA ALA A 178 -59.43 -20.78 14.13
C ALA A 178 -60.47 -19.87 14.81
N GLY A 179 -60.26 -18.55 14.80
CA GLY A 179 -61.22 -17.56 15.28
C GLY A 179 -62.52 -17.54 14.46
N TRP A 180 -62.42 -17.63 13.12
CA TRP A 180 -63.58 -17.70 12.23
C TRP A 180 -64.40 -18.97 12.47
N ARG A 181 -63.75 -20.13 12.62
CA ARG A 181 -64.39 -21.41 12.91
C ARG A 181 -65.09 -21.40 14.28
N ARG A 182 -64.48 -20.74 15.28
CA ARG A 182 -65.06 -20.56 16.61
C ARG A 182 -66.29 -19.64 16.60
N ARG A 183 -66.29 -18.56 15.79
CA ARG A 183 -67.48 -17.70 15.60
C ARG A 183 -68.62 -18.40 14.86
N ARG A 184 -68.32 -19.29 13.90
CA ARG A 184 -69.33 -19.99 13.09
C ARG A 184 -70.12 -21.05 13.86
N ASN A 185 -69.56 -21.60 14.94
CA ASN A 185 -70.17 -22.64 15.78
C ASN A 185 -70.99 -22.08 16.96
N ILE A 186 -71.25 -20.77 17.03
CA ILE A 186 -72.10 -20.16 18.05
C ILE A 186 -73.57 -20.31 17.57
N PRO A 187 -74.43 -21.07 18.26
CA PRO A 187 -75.82 -21.27 17.86
C PRO A 187 -76.61 -19.97 18.01
N LYS A 188 -77.41 -19.64 16.98
CA LYS A 188 -78.32 -18.50 17.00
C LYS A 188 -79.55 -18.88 17.83
N THR A 189 -79.67 -18.30 19.01
CA THR A 189 -80.91 -18.19 19.80
C THR A 189 -81.84 -17.19 19.17
#